data_AF-A0A2A4RJS9-F1
#
_entry.id   AF-A0A2A4RJS9-F1
#
_cell.length_a   1.000
_cell.length_b   1.000
_cell.length_c   1.000
_cell.angle_alpha   90.00
_cell.angle_beta   90.00
_cell.angle_gamma   90.00
#
_symmetry.space_group_name_H-M   'P 1'
#
loop_
_entity.id
_entity.type
_entity.pdbx_description
1 polymer ?
#
loop_
_entity_poly.entity_id
_entity_poly.type
_entity_poly.pdbx_seq_one_letter_code
_entity_poly.pdbx_strand_id
1 'polypeptide(L)'
;MSNNAQNFTIMKNIIKVMLILALSISVYSCSNTEDGLSNNSLENKNELESKTEEMQKIFSKPDFEFYAKQKTSVIYKLSDKVLLDFKNSLKFVEGGILVTAKYTDMEKELSEKEVEDFWRLFGITIEMLTDHKGYRCESDHNCKINSEYICMSGC
;
A
#
# COMPACT_ATOMS: atom_id res chain seq x y z
N MET A 1 -43.07 19.51 -25.54
CA MET A 1 -41.89 19.74 -26.42
C MET A 1 -40.83 20.46 -25.59
N SER A 2 -39.57 20.07 -25.78
CA SER A 2 -38.34 20.67 -25.22
C SER A 2 -37.93 20.26 -23.80
N ASN A 3 -37.01 19.29 -23.71
CA ASN A 3 -36.00 19.14 -22.64
C ASN A 3 -34.80 18.28 -23.11
N ASN A 4 -34.42 18.42 -24.38
CA ASN A 4 -33.29 17.71 -25.00
C ASN A 4 -31.99 18.54 -25.09
N ALA A 5 -31.92 19.68 -24.40
CA ALA A 5 -30.84 20.66 -24.59
C ALA A 5 -29.72 20.61 -23.53
N GLN A 6 -29.83 19.80 -22.48
CA GLN A 6 -28.83 19.79 -21.38
C GLN A 6 -27.68 18.77 -21.55
N ASN A 7 -27.79 17.82 -22.48
CA ASN A 7 -26.77 16.78 -22.67
C ASN A 7 -25.58 17.18 -23.56
N PHE A 8 -25.60 18.36 -24.19
CA PHE A 8 -24.57 18.74 -25.18
C PHE A 8 -23.38 19.52 -24.60
N THR A 9 -23.46 19.99 -23.36
CA THR A 9 -22.39 20.82 -22.75
C THR A 9 -21.30 20.00 -22.06
N ILE A 10 -21.61 18.76 -21.65
CA ILE A 10 -20.68 17.93 -20.86
C ILE A 10 -19.56 17.30 -21.71
N MET A 11 -19.78 17.09 -23.02
CA MET A 11 -18.77 16.46 -23.89
C MET A 11 -17.61 17.37 -24.32
N LYS A 12 -17.71 18.71 -24.20
CA LYS A 12 -16.64 19.63 -24.65
C LYS A 12 -15.46 19.76 -23.67
N ASN A 13 -15.63 19.37 -22.40
CA ASN A 13 -14.58 19.50 -21.39
C ASN A 13 -13.66 18.27 -21.29
N ILE A 14 -14.09 17.10 -21.79
CA ILE A 14 -13.29 15.87 -21.72
C ILE A 14 -12.14 15.89 -22.77
N ILE A 15 -12.32 16.59 -23.89
CA ILE A 15 -11.31 16.65 -24.97
C ILE A 15 -10.10 17.55 -24.61
N LYS A 16 -10.24 18.51 -23.69
CA LYS A 16 -9.12 19.39 -23.27
C LYS A 16 -8.17 18.76 -22.25
N VAL A 17 -8.61 17.75 -21.50
CA VAL A 17 -7.78 17.11 -20.46
C VAL A 17 -6.84 16.05 -21.06
N MET A 18 -7.17 15.50 -22.23
CA MET A 18 -6.33 14.52 -22.95
C MET A 18 -5.13 15.13 -23.70
N LEU A 19 -4.97 16.47 -23.72
CA LEU A 19 -3.94 17.15 -24.51
C LEU A 19 -2.75 17.68 -23.68
N ILE A 20 -2.71 17.40 -22.37
CA ILE A 20 -1.64 17.83 -21.45
C ILE A 20 -0.73 16.64 -21.06
N LEU A 21 -0.70 15.59 -21.88
CA LEU A 21 0.14 14.38 -21.69
C LEU A 21 1.22 14.22 -22.78
N ALA A 22 1.57 15.30 -23.47
CA ALA A 22 2.72 15.35 -24.35
C ALA A 22 3.55 16.57 -23.96
N LEU A 23 4.68 16.35 -23.28
CA LEU A 23 5.92 17.15 -23.27
C LEU A 23 6.64 17.05 -21.91
N SER A 24 7.42 15.98 -21.71
CA SER A 24 8.68 16.03 -20.94
C SER A 24 9.38 14.66 -20.85
N ILE A 25 9.77 14.09 -22.01
CA ILE A 25 10.87 13.12 -22.03
C ILE A 25 12.08 13.85 -22.62
N SER A 26 12.88 14.47 -21.77
CA SER A 26 14.22 14.93 -22.15
C SER A 26 15.17 13.75 -22.06
N VAL A 27 15.54 13.25 -23.24
CA VAL A 27 16.60 12.29 -23.51
C VAL A 27 17.93 12.89 -23.06
N TYR A 28 18.54 12.38 -22.01
CA TYR A 28 19.99 12.53 -21.79
C TYR A 28 20.69 11.34 -22.42
N SER A 29 21.10 11.55 -23.66
CA SER A 29 22.01 10.68 -24.40
C SER A 29 23.44 11.15 -24.08
N CYS A 30 24.21 10.33 -23.35
CA CYS A 30 25.66 10.42 -23.36
C CYS A 30 26.18 9.15 -24.01
N SER A 31 26.56 9.29 -25.28
CA SER A 31 27.34 8.34 -26.05
C SER A 31 28.83 8.58 -25.75
N ASN A 32 29.57 7.51 -25.47
CA ASN A 32 30.92 7.33 -25.99
C ASN A 32 31.25 5.83 -26.05
N THR A 33 31.23 5.39 -27.31
CA THR A 33 31.80 4.23 -28.00
C THR A 33 32.99 3.55 -27.34
N GLU A 34 32.95 2.21 -27.28
CA GLU A 34 34.01 1.36 -27.83
C GLU A 34 33.44 -0.01 -28.23
N ASP A 35 33.90 -0.47 -29.38
CA ASP A 35 33.29 -1.51 -30.23
C ASP A 35 33.38 -2.93 -29.67
N GLY A 36 32.33 -3.72 -29.92
CA GLY A 36 32.32 -5.16 -29.73
C GLY A 36 31.10 -5.82 -30.36
N LEU A 37 31.21 -6.20 -31.63
CA LEU A 37 30.23 -7.03 -32.34
C LEU A 37 29.93 -8.33 -31.56
N SER A 38 28.64 -8.61 -31.29
CA SER A 38 28.07 -9.95 -31.52
C SER A 38 26.55 -9.88 -31.61
N ASN A 39 26.02 -10.73 -32.49
CA ASN A 39 24.71 -10.67 -33.10
C ASN A 39 23.55 -11.06 -32.17
N ASN A 40 22.40 -10.42 -32.41
CA ASN A 40 21.03 -10.93 -32.33
C ASN A 40 20.69 -11.95 -31.23
N SER A 41 19.99 -11.48 -30.18
CA SER A 41 18.80 -12.18 -29.69
C SER A 41 17.77 -11.17 -29.21
N LEU A 42 16.85 -10.89 -30.13
CA LEU A 42 15.57 -10.28 -29.90
C LEU A 42 14.66 -11.33 -29.26
N GLU A 43 14.70 -11.46 -27.93
CA GLU A 43 13.68 -12.19 -27.18
C GLU A 43 13.24 -11.38 -25.96
N ASN A 44 12.07 -10.75 -26.11
CA ASN A 44 11.07 -10.49 -25.08
C ASN A 44 11.57 -10.51 -23.61
N LYS A 45 12.11 -9.38 -23.16
CA LYS A 45 11.98 -8.94 -21.76
C LYS A 45 11.00 -7.77 -21.67
N ASN A 46 9.80 -7.99 -22.22
CA ASN A 46 8.56 -7.38 -21.72
C ASN A 46 7.98 -8.29 -20.63
N GLU A 47 8.83 -8.71 -19.69
CA GLU A 47 8.41 -9.04 -18.34
C GLU A 47 8.14 -7.66 -17.72
N LEU A 48 7.00 -7.03 -17.99
CA LEU A 48 5.79 -7.20 -17.17
C LEU A 48 6.13 -7.44 -15.68
N GLU A 49 7.15 -6.73 -15.19
CA GLU A 49 7.04 -5.95 -13.97
C GLU A 49 5.86 -4.98 -14.15
N SER A 50 4.66 -5.56 -14.13
CA SER A 50 3.55 -4.99 -13.40
C SER A 50 4.11 -4.74 -12.01
N LYS A 51 4.69 -3.55 -11.83
CA LYS A 51 4.74 -2.84 -10.55
C LYS A 51 3.34 -3.01 -10.00
N THR A 52 3.18 -4.06 -9.21
CA THR A 52 1.93 -4.38 -8.56
C THR A 52 1.91 -3.29 -7.51
N GLU A 53 1.36 -2.14 -7.89
CA GLU A 53 1.12 -1.03 -6.99
C GLU A 53 0.56 -1.66 -5.73
N GLU A 54 1.29 -1.51 -4.63
CA GLU A 54 1.00 -2.17 -3.38
C GLU A 54 -0.28 -1.59 -2.81
N MET A 55 -1.40 -2.14 -3.29
CA MET A 55 -2.70 -1.74 -2.82
C MET A 55 -2.87 -2.35 -1.43
N GLN A 56 -3.03 -1.48 -0.45
CA GLN A 56 -3.62 -1.80 0.84
C GLN A 56 -4.81 -2.74 0.62
N LYS A 57 -4.86 -3.82 1.40
CA LYS A 57 -5.89 -4.88 1.29
C LYS A 57 -6.81 -4.92 2.50
N ILE A 58 -6.36 -4.39 3.64
CA ILE A 58 -7.08 -4.42 4.91
C ILE A 58 -7.46 -3.00 5.28
N PHE A 59 -8.77 -2.73 5.25
CA PHE A 59 -9.37 -1.43 5.60
C PHE A 59 -10.23 -1.53 6.86
N SER A 60 -10.44 -2.75 7.37
CA SER A 60 -11.36 -3.03 8.46
C SER A 60 -11.02 -4.34 9.19
N LYS A 61 -11.65 -4.56 10.36
CA LYS A 61 -11.55 -5.85 11.07
C LYS A 61 -12.10 -7.03 10.26
N PRO A 62 -13.23 -6.92 9.54
CA PRO A 62 -13.68 -7.97 8.63
C PRO A 62 -12.66 -8.35 7.55
N ASP A 63 -11.95 -7.39 6.95
CA ASP A 63 -10.91 -7.70 5.96
C ASP A 63 -9.76 -8.47 6.61
N PHE A 64 -9.33 -8.05 7.80
CA PHE A 64 -8.33 -8.77 8.58
C PHE A 64 -8.77 -10.23 8.85
N GLU A 65 -10.02 -10.44 9.26
CA GLU A 65 -10.56 -11.79 9.50
C GLU A 65 -10.67 -12.63 8.23
N PHE A 66 -10.93 -12.00 7.08
CA PHE A 66 -10.89 -12.68 5.79
C PHE A 66 -9.47 -13.17 5.50
N TYR A 67 -8.46 -12.31 5.60
CA TYR A 67 -7.06 -12.68 5.34
C TYR A 67 -6.48 -13.63 6.40
N ALA A 68 -6.96 -13.60 7.64
CA ALA A 68 -6.57 -14.56 8.66
C ALA A 68 -7.01 -16.00 8.35
N LYS A 69 -8.02 -16.19 7.49
CA LYS A 69 -8.50 -17.52 7.06
C LYS A 69 -7.84 -18.01 5.77
N GLN A 70 -7.09 -17.15 5.08
CA GLN A 70 -6.44 -17.49 3.80
C GLN A 70 -5.10 -18.17 4.07
N LYS A 71 -4.96 -19.46 3.74
CA LYS A 71 -3.70 -20.22 3.95
C LYS A 71 -2.47 -19.62 3.27
N THR A 72 -2.69 -18.82 2.22
CA THR A 72 -1.64 -18.12 1.46
C THR A 72 -1.25 -16.78 2.09
N SER A 73 -2.03 -16.27 3.04
CA SER A 73 -1.77 -15.02 3.74
C SER A 73 -0.73 -15.21 4.84
N VAL A 74 0.14 -14.22 5.02
CA VAL A 74 1.07 -14.19 6.16
C VAL A 74 0.34 -14.15 7.52
N ILE A 75 -0.87 -13.58 7.55
CA ILE A 75 -1.70 -13.51 8.76
C ILE A 75 -2.07 -14.92 9.26
N TYR A 76 -2.24 -15.90 8.36
CA TYR A 76 -2.58 -17.28 8.72
C TYR A 76 -1.47 -17.99 9.50
N LYS A 77 -0.24 -17.47 9.49
CA LYS A 77 0.90 -18.05 10.22
C LYS A 77 0.88 -17.73 11.72
N LEU A 78 0.13 -16.71 12.12
CA LEU A 78 0.03 -16.29 13.51
C LEU A 78 -0.76 -17.29 14.33
N SER A 79 -0.38 -17.46 15.60
CA SER A 79 -1.12 -18.27 16.56
C SER A 79 -2.49 -17.64 16.84
N ASP A 80 -3.48 -18.47 17.21
CA ASP A 80 -4.84 -18.00 17.54
C ASP A 80 -4.84 -16.91 18.62
N LYS A 81 -3.92 -17.01 19.59
CA LYS A 81 -3.76 -16.00 20.64
C LYS A 81 -3.29 -14.67 20.06
N VAL A 82 -2.22 -14.68 19.25
CA VAL A 82 -1.66 -13.46 18.65
C VAL A 82 -2.64 -12.83 17.67
N LEU A 83 -3.36 -13.65 16.88
CA LEU A 83 -4.45 -13.17 16.01
C LEU A 83 -5.54 -12.44 16.78
N LEU A 84 -6.01 -13.02 17.89
CA LEU A 84 -7.05 -12.43 18.71
C LEU A 84 -6.59 -11.12 19.35
N ASP A 85 -5.38 -11.11 19.93
CA ASP A 85 -4.79 -9.94 20.57
C ASP A 85 -4.58 -8.81 19.55
N PHE A 86 -4.00 -9.12 18.40
CA PHE A 86 -3.79 -8.16 17.30
C PHE A 86 -5.13 -7.59 16.82
N LYS A 87 -6.10 -8.44 16.50
CA LYS A 87 -7.44 -8.02 16.04
C LYS A 87 -8.14 -7.08 17.02
N ASN A 88 -8.04 -7.37 18.31
CA ASN A 88 -8.65 -6.55 19.35
C ASN A 88 -7.98 -5.18 19.47
N SER A 89 -6.68 -5.10 19.18
CA SER A 89 -5.91 -3.85 19.20
C SER A 89 -6.15 -2.95 17.99
N LEU A 90 -6.63 -3.49 16.86
CA LEU A 90 -6.88 -2.73 15.63
C LEU A 90 -7.88 -1.59 15.85
N LYS A 91 -7.47 -0.38 15.50
CA LYS A 91 -8.38 0.76 15.29
C LYS A 91 -8.16 1.36 13.91
N PHE A 92 -9.26 1.62 13.24
CA PHE A 92 -9.31 2.29 11.95
C PHE A 92 -10.11 3.58 12.08
N VAL A 93 -9.79 4.59 11.27
CA VAL A 93 -10.60 5.80 11.10
C VAL A 93 -11.38 5.74 9.79
N GLU A 94 -12.13 6.80 9.50
CA GLU A 94 -12.87 6.94 8.25
C GLU A 94 -11.96 6.73 7.03
N GLY A 95 -12.48 6.05 6.00
CA GLY A 95 -11.68 5.62 4.85
C GLY A 95 -10.85 4.36 5.06
N GLY A 96 -10.93 3.72 6.24
CA GLY A 96 -10.28 2.44 6.51
C GLY A 96 -8.77 2.54 6.75
N ILE A 97 -8.31 3.73 7.15
CA ILE A 97 -6.91 3.97 7.48
C ILE A 97 -6.64 3.40 8.87
N LEU A 98 -5.63 2.53 8.99
CA LEU A 98 -5.19 2.01 10.28
C LEU A 98 -4.54 3.13 11.10
N VAL A 99 -4.97 3.31 12.35
CA VAL A 99 -4.40 4.35 13.24
C VAL A 99 -3.64 3.79 14.43
N THR A 100 -3.97 2.59 14.89
CA THR A 100 -3.17 1.90 15.89
C THR A 100 -3.38 0.40 15.83
N ALA A 101 -2.33 -0.32 16.19
CA ALA A 101 -2.31 -1.76 16.39
C ALA A 101 -1.17 -2.11 17.35
N LYS A 102 -1.38 -3.15 18.16
CA LYS A 102 -0.32 -3.79 18.93
C LYS A 102 0.50 -4.66 17.96
N TYR A 103 1.83 -4.60 18.00
CA TYR A 103 2.67 -5.31 17.02
C TYR A 103 3.66 -6.31 17.63
N THR A 104 4.04 -6.14 18.89
CA THR A 104 5.21 -6.84 19.47
C THR A 104 5.09 -8.36 19.52
N ASP A 105 3.88 -8.90 19.71
CA ASP A 105 3.70 -10.35 19.76
C ASP A 105 3.65 -10.97 18.35
N MET A 106 3.18 -10.21 17.36
CA MET A 106 3.20 -10.61 15.95
C MET A 106 4.64 -10.68 15.42
N GLU A 107 5.48 -9.70 15.72
CA GLU A 107 6.89 -9.67 15.27
C GLU A 107 7.75 -10.81 15.86
N LYS A 108 7.30 -11.46 16.93
CA LYS A 108 7.98 -12.64 17.49
C LYS A 108 7.64 -13.93 16.75
N GLU A 109 6.51 -13.97 16.05
CA GLU A 109 6.02 -15.16 15.34
C GLU A 109 6.32 -15.13 13.84
N LEU A 110 6.68 -13.97 13.30
CA LEU A 110 7.01 -13.78 11.89
C LEU A 110 8.50 -13.49 11.72
N SER A 111 9.06 -13.94 10.59
CA SER A 111 10.36 -13.46 10.12
C SER A 111 10.28 -12.00 9.67
N GLU A 112 11.43 -11.33 9.56
CA GLU A 112 11.50 -9.92 9.15
C GLU A 112 10.78 -9.64 7.82
N LYS A 113 10.99 -10.51 6.82
CA LYS A 113 10.30 -10.42 5.53
C LYS A 113 8.78 -10.59 5.66
N GLU A 114 8.35 -11.49 6.54
CA GLU A 114 6.92 -11.71 6.79
C GLU A 114 6.28 -10.55 7.54
N VAL A 115 7.02 -9.86 8.42
CA VAL A 115 6.57 -8.62 9.06
C VAL A 115 6.35 -7.53 8.02
N GLU A 116 7.27 -7.38 7.07
CA GLU A 116 7.11 -6.46 5.95
C GLU A 116 5.87 -6.81 5.09
N ASP A 117 5.75 -8.07 4.67
CA ASP A 117 4.60 -8.55 3.91
C ASP A 117 3.28 -8.34 4.68
N PHE A 118 3.31 -8.50 6.01
CA PHE A 118 2.16 -8.30 6.88
C PHE A 118 1.72 -6.83 6.89
N TRP A 119 2.64 -5.88 7.07
CA TRP A 119 2.32 -4.46 7.12
C TRP A 119 1.92 -3.89 5.75
N ARG A 120 2.47 -4.43 4.66
CA ARG A 120 2.03 -4.12 3.30
C ARG A 120 0.53 -4.41 3.07
N LEU A 121 -0.06 -5.38 3.77
CA LEU A 121 -1.51 -5.61 3.72
C LEU A 121 -2.33 -4.41 4.24
N PHE A 122 -1.75 -3.59 5.10
CA PHE A 122 -2.34 -2.36 5.63
C PHE A 122 -1.87 -1.12 4.87
N GLY A 123 -1.09 -1.26 3.81
CA GLY A 123 -0.49 -0.12 3.08
C GLY A 123 0.59 0.60 3.89
N ILE A 124 1.23 -0.08 4.84
CA ILE A 124 2.28 0.48 5.70
C ILE A 124 3.63 -0.08 5.25
N THR A 125 4.56 0.81 4.87
CA THR A 125 5.94 0.42 4.56
C THR A 125 6.77 0.25 5.84
N ILE A 126 7.94 -0.36 5.74
CA ILE A 126 8.84 -0.52 6.89
C ILE A 126 9.38 0.83 7.40
N GLU A 127 9.62 1.78 6.50
CA GLU A 127 10.02 3.14 6.88
C GLU A 127 8.92 3.80 7.70
N MET A 128 7.68 3.76 7.21
CA MET A 128 6.52 4.27 7.95
C MET A 128 6.37 3.57 9.29
N LEU A 129 6.48 2.24 9.32
CA LEU A 129 6.37 1.48 10.56
C LEU A 129 7.40 1.94 11.60
N THR A 130 8.66 2.10 11.19
CA THR A 130 9.77 2.49 12.06
C THR A 130 9.52 3.84 12.72
N ASP A 131 8.99 4.81 11.98
CA ASP A 131 8.70 6.15 12.49
C ASP A 131 7.52 6.20 13.47
N HIS A 132 6.62 5.21 13.42
CA HIS A 132 5.36 5.21 14.19
C HIS A 132 5.33 4.16 15.32
N LYS A 133 6.39 3.36 15.47
CA LYS A 133 6.55 2.39 16.56
C LYS A 133 6.76 3.07 17.92
N GLY A 134 6.29 2.40 18.97
CA GLY A 134 6.51 2.85 20.35
C GLY A 134 5.47 3.85 20.84
N TYR A 135 4.34 3.97 20.15
CA TYR A 135 3.25 4.87 20.50
C TYR A 135 1.89 4.20 20.30
N ARG A 136 0.88 4.59 21.08
CA ARG A 136 -0.52 4.15 20.96
C ARG A 136 -1.43 5.35 20.72
N CYS A 137 -2.43 5.15 19.86
CA CYS A 137 -3.50 6.12 19.66
C CYS A 137 -4.49 6.14 20.84
N GLU A 138 -4.56 7.26 21.56
CA GLU A 138 -5.44 7.49 22.71
C GLU A 138 -6.75 8.19 22.32
N SER A 139 -6.63 9.23 21.51
CA SER A 139 -7.71 10.09 21.03
C SER A 139 -7.25 10.78 19.76
N ASP A 140 -8.18 11.44 19.06
CA ASP A 140 -7.85 12.16 17.83
C ASP A 140 -6.64 13.10 18.03
N HIS A 141 -5.67 13.00 17.12
CA HIS A 141 -4.38 13.68 17.07
C HIS A 141 -3.49 13.49 18.29
N ASN A 142 -3.66 12.38 19.03
CA ASN A 142 -2.94 12.13 20.28
C ASN A 142 -2.37 10.72 20.37
N CYS A 143 -1.06 10.62 20.15
CA CYS A 143 -0.24 9.44 20.38
C CYS A 143 0.46 9.52 21.74
N LYS A 144 0.34 8.46 22.56
CA LYS A 144 1.11 8.32 23.81
C LYS A 144 2.14 7.22 23.72
N ILE A 145 3.26 7.38 24.40
CA ILE A 145 4.33 6.37 24.47
C ILE A 145 3.77 5.03 24.93
N ASN A 146 3.99 4.00 24.12
CA ASN A 146 3.70 2.62 24.43
C ASN A 146 4.52 1.71 23.50
N SER A 147 5.50 1.00 24.05
CA SER A 147 6.44 0.16 23.29
C SER A 147 5.80 -1.04 22.57
N GLU A 148 4.53 -1.35 22.84
CA GLU A 148 3.84 -2.47 22.21
C GLU A 148 3.03 -2.09 20.96
N TYR A 149 2.84 -0.79 20.70
CA TYR A 149 1.89 -0.30 19.71
C TYR A 149 2.57 0.56 18.65
N ILE A 150 1.89 0.66 17.50
CA ILE A 150 2.11 1.73 16.53
C ILE A 150 1.00 2.78 16.65
N CYS A 151 1.32 4.03 16.32
CA CYS A 151 0.35 5.12 16.22
C CYS A 151 0.56 5.86 14.92
N MET A 152 -0.36 5.73 13.95
CA MET A 152 -0.26 6.39 12.65
C MET A 152 -0.81 7.82 12.70
N SER A 153 -0.43 8.64 11.72
CA SER A 153 -0.72 10.09 11.61
C SER A 153 -2.21 10.47 11.44
N GLY A 154 -3.13 9.52 11.61
CA GLY A 154 -4.58 9.70 11.56
C GLY A 154 -5.30 9.31 12.84
N CYS A 155 -4.56 8.99 13.91
CA CYS A 155 -5.05 9.35 15.23
C CYS A 155 -5.33 10.86 15.11
#